data_AF-A0A852ULR0-F1
#
_entry.id   AF-A0A852ULR0-F1
#
_cell.length_a   1.000
_cell.length_b   1.000
_cell.length_c   1.000
_cell.angle_alpha   90.00
_cell.angle_beta   90.00
_cell.angle_gamma   90.00
#
_symmetry.space_group_name_H-M   'P 1'
#
loop_
_entity.id
_entity.type
_entity.pdbx_description
1 polymer ?
#
loop_
_entity_poly.entity_id
_entity_poly.type
_entity_poly.pdbx_seq_one_letter_code
_entity_poly.pdbx_strand_id
1 'polypeptide(L)'
;MKDDKQLEQTEKDKRQKAIIEMIQTGKYRRQSAIVDELINQDFTAVQGTVSRDMREMKIVEGKDGSSCITTEPLQDMHRNELQRLLRENHPPITKILLFTT
;
A
#
# COMPACT_ATOMS: atom_id res chain seq x y z
N MET A 1 35.14 8.80 -18.22
CA MET A 1 35.48 8.11 -16.96
C MET A 1 34.16 7.69 -16.35
N LYS A 2 33.99 6.38 -16.10
CA LYS A 2 32.72 5.81 -15.65
C LYS A 2 32.57 6.17 -14.18
N ASP A 3 31.49 6.86 -13.83
CA ASP A 3 31.12 7.11 -12.44
C ASP A 3 30.70 5.78 -11.81
N ASP A 4 31.67 5.02 -11.33
CA ASP A 4 31.47 3.86 -10.47
C ASP A 4 31.00 4.34 -9.11
N LYS A 5 29.76 4.82 -9.06
CA LYS A 5 29.01 4.98 -7.83
C LYS A 5 28.66 3.58 -7.37
N GLN A 6 29.56 2.93 -6.64
CA GLN A 6 29.22 1.78 -5.81
C GLN A 6 28.13 2.27 -4.85
N LEU A 7 26.87 2.08 -5.23
CA LEU A 7 25.73 2.34 -4.36
C LEU A 7 25.89 1.37 -3.21
N GLU A 8 26.33 1.87 -2.07
CA GLU A 8 26.12 1.22 -0.80
C GLU A 8 24.60 0.98 -0.69
N GLN A 9 24.19 -0.28 -0.95
CA GLN A 9 22.79 -0.67 -1.00
C GLN A 9 22.23 -0.41 0.40
N THR A 10 21.36 0.60 0.54
CA THR A 10 20.84 0.96 1.86
C THR A 10 20.03 -0.21 2.41
N GLU A 11 19.94 -0.35 3.73
CA GLU A 11 19.11 -1.39 4.35
C GLU A 11 17.65 -1.35 3.87
N LYS A 12 17.18 -0.17 3.46
CA LYS A 12 15.90 0.01 2.78
C LYS A 12 15.88 -0.68 1.42
N ASP A 13 16.87 -0.43 0.56
CA ASP A 13 16.89 -1.00 -0.79
C ASP A 13 17.00 -2.53 -0.76
N LYS A 14 17.79 -3.09 0.18
CA LYS A 14 17.87 -4.54 0.39
C LYS A 14 16.52 -5.12 0.82
N ARG A 15 15.84 -4.47 1.78
CA ARG A 15 14.51 -4.88 2.23
C ARG A 15 13.47 -4.79 1.12
N GLN A 16 13.48 -3.71 0.34
CA GLN A 16 12.57 -3.52 -0.79
C GLN A 16 12.77 -4.59 -1.87
N LYS A 17 14.03 -4.93 -2.17
CA LYS A 17 14.34 -6.04 -3.07
C LYS A 17 13.81 -7.39 -2.55
N ALA A 18 14.00 -7.68 -1.27
CA ALA A 18 13.47 -8.90 -0.64
C ALA A 18 11.93 -8.96 -0.71
N ILE A 19 11.24 -7.84 -0.48
CA ILE A 19 9.76 -7.74 -0.63
C ILE A 19 9.33 -8.07 -2.06
N ILE A 20 10.04 -7.56 -3.07
CA ILE A 20 9.74 -7.86 -4.48
C ILE A 20 9.89 -9.35 -4.76
N GLU A 21 10.99 -9.96 -4.33
CA GLU A 21 11.23 -11.39 -4.50
C GLU A 21 10.13 -12.22 -3.83
N MET A 22 9.74 -11.87 -2.60
CA MET A 22 8.64 -12.52 -1.89
C MET A 22 7.32 -12.45 -2.66
N ILE A 23 6.96 -11.27 -3.18
CA ILE A 23 5.72 -11.09 -3.95
C ILE A 23 5.75 -11.89 -5.25
N GLN A 24 6.88 -11.91 -5.95
CA GLN A 24 7.04 -12.68 -7.19
C GLN A 24 6.85 -14.18 -6.97
N THR A 25 7.17 -14.72 -5.79
CA THR A 25 6.89 -16.14 -5.49
C THR A 25 5.40 -16.45 -5.33
N GLY A 26 4.54 -15.44 -5.11
CA GLY A 26 3.10 -15.61 -4.87
C GLY A 26 2.75 -16.36 -3.57
N LYS A 27 3.74 -16.69 -2.73
CA LYS A 27 3.55 -17.43 -1.47
C LYS A 27 2.96 -16.55 -0.37
N TYR A 28 3.31 -15.27 -0.37
CA TYR A 28 2.96 -14.33 0.69
C TYR A 28 1.72 -13.53 0.30
N ARG A 29 0.57 -13.93 0.85
CA ARG A 29 -0.73 -13.29 0.57
C ARG A 29 -1.14 -12.20 1.57
N ARG A 30 -0.35 -12.01 2.63
CA ARG A 30 -0.64 -11.06 3.72
C ARG A 30 0.63 -10.31 4.07
N GLN A 31 0.50 -9.01 4.34
CA GLN A 31 1.62 -8.18 4.78
C GLN A 31 2.29 -8.73 6.05
N SER A 32 1.53 -9.32 6.96
CA SER A 32 2.09 -9.95 8.17
C SER A 32 3.10 -11.05 7.83
N ALA A 33 2.81 -11.86 6.81
CA ALA A 33 3.71 -12.93 6.39
C ALA A 33 4.99 -12.39 5.74
N ILE A 34 4.91 -11.24 5.06
CA ILE A 34 6.08 -10.52 4.53
C ILE A 34 6.92 -9.97 5.69
N VAL A 35 6.28 -9.42 6.73
CA VAL A 35 6.97 -8.92 7.93
C VAL A 35 7.71 -10.06 8.64
N ASP A 36 7.04 -11.19 8.87
CA ASP A 36 7.65 -12.34 9.55
C ASP A 36 8.87 -12.86 8.78
N GLU A 37 8.77 -12.95 7.45
CA GLU A 37 9.87 -13.40 6.60
C GLU A 37 11.03 -12.39 6.57
N LEU A 38 10.74 -11.09 6.57
CA LEU A 38 11.78 -10.06 6.68
C LEU A 38 12.51 -10.13 8.02
N ILE A 39 11.80 -10.36 9.12
CA ILE A 39 12.40 -10.56 10.44
C ILE A 39 13.29 -11.81 10.45
N ASN A 40 12.86 -12.91 9.80
CA ASN A 40 13.67 -14.13 9.65
C ASN A 40 14.95 -13.90 8.83
N GLN A 41 14.97 -12.88 7.98
CA GLN A 41 16.13 -12.45 7.19
C GLN A 41 16.92 -11.32 7.88
N ASP A 42 16.76 -11.16 9.19
CA ASP A 42 17.43 -10.15 10.03
C ASP A 42 17.12 -8.69 9.66
N PHE A 43 16.01 -8.42 8.95
CA PHE A 43 15.54 -7.05 8.72
C PHE A 43 14.69 -6.54 9.88
N THR A 44 14.99 -5.33 10.35
CA THR A 44 14.10 -4.58 11.24
C THR A 44 12.92 -4.03 10.45
N ALA A 45 11.82 -4.79 10.40
CA ALA A 45 10.59 -4.40 9.72
C ALA A 45 9.37 -4.58 10.62
N VAL A 46 8.45 -3.62 10.56
CA VAL A 46 7.10 -3.73 11.13
C VAL A 46 6.09 -3.49 10.02
N GLN A 47 4.82 -3.81 10.26
CA GLN A 47 3.76 -3.66 9.25
C GLN A 47 3.69 -2.26 8.64
N GLY A 48 3.93 -1.20 9.44
CA GLY A 48 4.02 0.17 8.95
C GLY A 48 5.21 0.45 8.02
N THR A 49 6.35 -0.21 8.24
CA THR A 49 7.53 -0.12 7.36
C THR A 49 7.23 -0.80 6.02
N VAL A 50 6.71 -2.03 6.07
CA VAL A 50 6.36 -2.80 4.86
C VAL A 50 5.28 -2.08 4.05
N SER A 51 4.26 -1.52 4.69
CA SER A 51 3.22 -0.75 4.00
C SER A 51 3.77 0.48 3.26
N ARG A 52 4.71 1.21 3.87
CA ARG A 52 5.37 2.36 3.21
C ARG A 52 6.22 1.91 2.03
N ASP A 53 7.02 0.87 2.22
CA ASP A 53 7.88 0.31 1.17
C ASP A 53 7.03 -0.21 -0.02
N MET A 54 5.94 -0.95 0.23
CA MET A 54 5.02 -1.39 -0.81
C MET A 54 4.38 -0.22 -1.56
N ARG A 55 4.01 0.87 -0.87
CA ARG A 55 3.47 2.07 -1.51
C ARG A 55 4.49 2.76 -2.40
N GLU A 56 5.72 2.92 -1.93
CA GLU A 56 6.81 3.52 -2.71
C GLU A 56 7.15 2.68 -3.96
N MET A 57 7.11 1.35 -3.82
CA MET A 57 7.31 0.40 -4.92
C MET A 57 6.08 0.21 -5.81
N LYS A 58 4.97 0.91 -5.53
CA LYS A 58 3.68 0.77 -6.24
C LYS A 58 3.17 -0.67 -6.30
N ILE A 59 3.30 -1.41 -5.21
CA ILE A 59 2.71 -2.73 -5.05
C ILE A 59 1.26 -2.56 -4.61
N VAL A 60 0.34 -3.24 -5.33
CA VAL A 60 -1.09 -3.22 -5.05
C VAL A 60 -1.55 -4.60 -4.60
N GLU A 61 -2.40 -4.63 -3.59
CA GLU A 61 -3.07 -5.86 -3.15
C GLU A 61 -4.33 -6.10 -3.96
N GLY A 62 -4.41 -7.27 -4.58
CA GLY A 62 -5.60 -7.81 -5.22
C GLY A 62 -6.64 -8.25 -4.18
N LYS A 63 -7.91 -8.26 -4.59
CA LYS A 63 -9.04 -8.68 -3.73
C LYS A 63 -8.97 -10.14 -3.29
N ASP A 64 -8.17 -10.95 -3.96
CA ASP A 64 -7.89 -12.36 -3.68
C ASP A 64 -6.69 -12.58 -2.73
N GLY A 65 -6.10 -11.49 -2.24
CA GLY A 65 -4.88 -11.51 -1.42
C GLY A 65 -3.60 -11.69 -2.23
N SER A 66 -3.66 -11.60 -3.57
CA SER A 66 -2.45 -11.51 -4.40
C SER A 66 -1.84 -10.11 -4.30
N SER A 67 -0.55 -9.95 -4.60
CA SER A 67 0.08 -8.64 -4.71
C SER A 67 0.78 -8.54 -6.07
N CYS A 68 0.64 -7.40 -6.74
CA CYS A 68 1.28 -7.15 -8.03
C CYS A 68 1.91 -5.75 -8.06
N ILE A 69 3.02 -5.63 -8.78
CA ILE A 69 3.68 -4.34 -9.01
C ILE A 69 2.95 -3.66 -10.17
N THR A 70 2.46 -2.43 -9.98
CA THR A 70 1.86 -1.62 -11.05
C THR A 70 2.80 -0.52 -11.53
N THR A 71 2.84 -0.29 -12.84
CA THR A 71 3.53 0.86 -13.44
C THR A 71 2.72 2.14 -13.32
N GLU A 72 1.40 2.01 -13.21
CA GLU A 72 0.48 3.14 -13.09
C GLU A 72 0.71 3.85 -11.75
N PRO A 73 0.73 5.19 -11.70
CA PRO A 73 0.69 5.89 -10.42
C PRO A 73 -0.54 5.41 -9.67
N LEU A 74 -0.35 4.84 -8.48
CA LEU A 74 -1.41 4.62 -7.51
C LEU A 74 -2.11 5.97 -7.35
N GLN A 75 -3.26 6.15 -8.00
CA GLN A 75 -4.11 7.28 -7.69
C GLN A 75 -4.51 7.05 -6.24
N ASP A 76 -3.86 7.77 -5.32
CA ASP A 76 -4.45 8.06 -4.03
C ASP A 76 -5.85 8.56 -4.38
N MET A 77 -6.87 7.71 -4.17
CA MET A 77 -8.24 8.18 -4.15
C MET A 77 -8.26 9.16 -2.99
N HIS A 78 -7.97 10.41 -3.32
CA HIS A 78 -7.81 11.48 -2.37
C HIS A 78 -9.07 11.44 -1.51
N ARG A 79 -8.90 11.55 -0.20
CA ARG A 79 -10.00 11.63 0.77
C ARG A 79 -11.17 12.51 0.28
N ASN A 80 -10.88 13.52 -0.53
CA ASN A 80 -11.84 14.39 -1.20
C ASN A 80 -12.72 13.69 -2.25
N GLU A 81 -12.19 12.79 -3.09
CA GLU A 81 -12.95 12.02 -4.09
C GLU A 81 -13.94 11.07 -3.40
N LEU A 82 -13.49 10.39 -2.34
CA LEU A 82 -14.35 9.55 -1.49
C LEU A 82 -15.43 10.37 -0.78
N GLN A 83 -15.07 11.55 -0.25
CA GLN A 83 -16.04 12.48 0.35
C GLN A 83 -17.06 13.02 -0.67
N ARG A 84 -16.64 13.21 -1.92
CA ARG A 84 -17.50 13.66 -3.02
C ARG A 84 -18.50 12.56 -3.40
N LEU A 85 -18.04 11.33 -3.61
CA LEU A 85 -18.90 10.19 -3.94
C LEU A 85 -19.91 9.87 -2.83
N LEU A 86 -19.52 10.03 -1.56
CA LEU A 86 -20.44 9.88 -0.43
C LEU A 86 -21.49 10.99 -0.36
N ARG A 87 -21.16 12.22 -0.77
CA ARG A 87 -22.15 13.31 -0.90
C ARG A 87 -23.10 13.09 -2.07
N GLU A 88 -22.59 12.59 -3.20
CA GLU A 88 -23.38 12.41 -4.41
C GLU A 88 -24.41 11.27 -4.28
N ASN A 89 -24.18 10.29 -3.41
CA ASN A 89 -25.07 9.13 -3.23
C ASN A 89 -26.02 9.20 -2.01
N HIS A 90 -25.96 10.26 -1.20
CA HIS A 90 -26.92 10.48 -0.12
C HIS A 90 -27.75 11.73 -0.40
N PRO A 91 -29.08 11.64 -0.63
CA PRO A 91 -29.91 12.83 -0.63
C PRO A 91 -29.85 13.47 0.77
N PRO A 92 -29.87 14.81 0.88
CA PRO A 92 -30.00 15.45 2.18
C PRO A 92 -31.27 14.90 2.83
N ILE A 93 -31.15 14.35 4.04
CA ILE A 93 -32.31 14.01 4.86
C ILE A 93 -33.02 15.34 5.12
N THR A 94 -34.04 15.63 4.31
CA THR A 94 -34.91 16.78 4.48
C THR A 94 -35.49 16.66 5.87
N LYS A 95 -35.14 17.60 6.77
CA LYS A 95 -35.80 17.75 8.06
C LYS A 95 -37.30 17.85 7.80
N ILE A 96 -38.04 16.79 8.09
CA ILE A 96 -39.50 16.88 8.21
C ILE A 96 -39.74 17.77 9.42
N LEU A 97 -40.08 19.05 9.18
CA LEU A 97 -40.73 19.87 10.18
C LEU A 97 -42.09 19.24 10.45
N LEU A 98 -42.23 18.54 11.57
CA LEU A 98 -43.53 18.24 12.15
C LEU A 98 -44.06 19.55 12.75
N PHE A 99 -44.84 20.28 11.96
CA PHE A 99 -45.82 21.22 12.50
C PHE A 99 -47.01 20.37 12.98
N THR A 100 -47.18 20.26 14.29
CA THR A 100 -48.44 19.83 14.89
C THR A 100 -49.15 21.09 15.37
N THR A 101 -50.34 21.32 14.80
CA THR A 101 -51.35 22.33 15.16
C THR A 101 -51.82 22.20 16.59
#